data_AF-A0AAV5X8Z8-F1
#
_entry.id   AF-A0AAV5X8Z8-F1
#
_cell.length_a   1.000
_cell.length_b   1.000
_cell.length_c   1.000
_cell.angle_alpha   90.00
_cell.angle_beta   90.00
_cell.angle_gamma   90.00
#
_symmetry.space_group_name_H-M   'P 1'
#
loop_
_entity.id
_entity.type
_entity.pdbx_description
1 polymer ?
#
loop_
_entity_poly.entity_id
_entity_poly.type
_entity_poly.pdbx_seq_one_letter_code
_entity_poly.pdbx_strand_id
1 'polypeptide(L)'
;MTMWAKKISLVATRVTAVVAVVVFMLGTVTPVLAEGRYVRVDGRVQWISADKMMVIPDGGGVPVSIDLRRVPQEQYATLAQGNGVVVDGVISADGRLVLATSVKPAGGWEERADERSISVRPR
;
A
#
# COMPACT_ATOMS: atom_id res chain seq x y z
N MET A 1 18.22 -67.83 -27.79
CA MET A 1 17.08 -66.88 -27.75
C MET A 1 16.38 -67.13 -26.42
N THR A 2 16.27 -66.26 -25.42
CA THR A 2 16.23 -64.80 -25.30
C THR A 2 16.34 -64.50 -23.79
N MET A 3 17.43 -63.89 -23.32
CA MET A 3 17.48 -63.38 -21.93
C MET A 3 18.50 -62.25 -21.76
N TRP A 4 18.38 -61.21 -22.58
CA TRP A 4 19.13 -59.96 -22.44
C TRP A 4 18.16 -58.83 -22.82
N ALA A 5 18.21 -57.67 -22.17
CA ALA A 5 17.38 -56.47 -22.44
C ALA A 5 16.06 -56.24 -21.66
N LYS A 6 15.96 -56.54 -20.35
CA LYS A 6 14.88 -55.91 -19.52
C LYS A 6 15.31 -55.19 -18.22
N LYS A 7 16.56 -55.33 -17.74
CA LYS A 7 16.95 -54.74 -16.44
C LYS A 7 17.37 -53.27 -16.46
N ILE A 8 17.77 -52.72 -17.62
CA ILE A 8 18.34 -51.36 -17.71
C ILE A 8 17.26 -50.27 -17.77
N SER A 9 16.02 -50.61 -18.15
CA SER A 9 14.97 -49.61 -18.42
C SER A 9 14.20 -49.12 -17.19
N LEU A 10 14.44 -49.68 -16.00
CA LEU A 10 13.67 -49.32 -14.80
C LEU A 10 14.37 -48.28 -13.90
N VAL A 11 15.71 -48.26 -13.90
CA VAL A 11 16.49 -47.33 -13.07
C VAL A 11 16.50 -45.93 -13.69
N ALA A 12 16.64 -45.84 -15.03
CA ALA A 12 16.60 -44.57 -15.76
C ALA A 12 15.26 -43.83 -15.54
N THR A 13 14.14 -44.55 -15.57
CA THR A 13 12.80 -43.98 -15.39
C THR A 13 12.57 -43.37 -14.01
N ARG A 14 13.16 -43.95 -12.95
CA ARG A 14 13.00 -43.46 -11.57
C ARG A 14 13.82 -42.20 -11.30
N VAL A 15 15.02 -42.09 -11.89
CA VAL A 15 15.87 -40.89 -11.74
C VAL A 15 15.27 -39.70 -12.49
N THR A 16 14.75 -39.90 -13.70
CA THR A 16 14.06 -38.86 -14.46
C THR A 16 12.81 -38.35 -13.75
N ALA A 17 12.06 -39.25 -13.11
CA ALA A 17 10.87 -38.88 -12.34
C ALA A 17 11.21 -38.02 -11.11
N VAL A 18 12.28 -38.34 -10.38
CA VAL A 18 12.70 -37.56 -9.20
C VAL A 18 13.21 -36.18 -9.61
N VAL A 19 14.00 -36.08 -10.68
CA VAL A 19 14.50 -34.79 -11.18
C VAL A 19 13.35 -33.90 -11.66
N ALA A 20 12.37 -34.47 -12.37
CA ALA A 20 11.20 -33.71 -12.82
C ALA A 20 10.37 -33.17 -11.64
N VAL A 21 10.19 -33.96 -10.58
CA VAL A 21 9.46 -33.52 -9.37
C VAL A 21 10.22 -32.42 -8.62
N VAL A 22 11.54 -32.52 -8.50
CA VAL A 22 12.37 -31.50 -7.84
C VAL A 22 12.35 -30.18 -8.63
N VAL A 23 12.46 -30.24 -9.97
CA VAL A 23 12.38 -29.05 -10.84
C VAL A 23 10.99 -28.43 -10.79
N PHE A 24 9.92 -29.23 -10.72
CA PHE A 24 8.55 -28.72 -10.57
C PHE A 24 8.33 -28.05 -9.21
N MET A 25 8.93 -28.56 -8.13
CA MET A 25 8.86 -27.94 -6.81
C MET A 25 9.67 -26.66 -6.67
N LEU A 26 10.74 -26.49 -7.46
CA LEU A 26 11.54 -25.25 -7.48
C LEU A 26 10.86 -24.10 -8.26
N GLY A 27 9.76 -24.38 -8.97
CA GLY A 27 9.17 -23.48 -9.96
C GLY A 27 8.14 -22.46 -9.45
N THR A 28 7.74 -22.46 -8.18
CA THR A 28 6.63 -21.60 -7.72
C THR A 28 7.04 -20.66 -6.59
N VAL A 29 8.10 -19.88 -6.79
CA VAL A 29 8.29 -18.66 -6.02
C VAL A 29 7.52 -17.55 -6.75
N THR A 30 6.21 -17.48 -6.54
CA THR A 30 5.45 -16.31 -6.97
C THR A 30 5.96 -15.12 -6.16
N PRO A 31 6.49 -14.06 -6.79
CA PRO A 31 6.74 -12.83 -6.05
C PRO A 31 5.37 -12.34 -5.58
N VAL A 32 5.14 -12.39 -4.27
CA VAL A 32 4.07 -11.60 -3.67
C VAL A 32 4.51 -10.16 -3.84
N LEU A 33 4.04 -9.52 -4.92
CA LEU A 33 3.99 -8.07 -4.95
C LEU A 33 3.11 -7.72 -3.77
N ALA A 34 3.71 -7.20 -2.70
CA ALA A 34 2.96 -6.63 -1.61
C ALA A 34 2.01 -5.63 -2.24
N GLU A 35 0.75 -6.02 -2.39
CA GLU A 35 -0.30 -5.21 -2.97
C GLU A 35 -0.54 -4.11 -1.95
N GLY A 36 0.28 -3.06 -2.08
CA GLY A 36 0.36 -2.01 -1.10
C GLY A 36 -1.05 -1.46 -0.91
N ARG A 37 -1.57 -1.56 0.32
CA ARG A 37 -2.93 -1.16 0.62
C ARG A 37 -3.07 0.34 0.35
N TYR A 38 -3.69 0.66 -0.78
CA TYR A 38 -4.02 2.03 -1.13
C TYR A 38 -4.96 2.61 -0.08
N VAL A 39 -4.66 3.82 0.35
CA VAL A 39 -5.42 4.53 1.37
C VAL A 39 -5.52 5.99 0.99
N ARG A 40 -6.67 6.57 1.34
CA ARG A 40 -6.91 7.99 1.29
C ARG A 40 -7.13 8.51 2.70
N VAL A 41 -6.46 9.61 3.04
CA VAL A 41 -6.55 10.27 4.33
C VAL A 41 -7.05 11.69 4.10
N ASP A 42 -8.29 11.95 4.49
CA ASP A 42 -8.87 13.29 4.53
C ASP A 42 -8.76 13.83 5.97
N GLY A 43 -8.16 15.02 6.13
CA GLY A 43 -7.87 15.54 7.46
C GLY A 43 -7.22 16.91 7.50
N ARG A 44 -6.69 17.24 8.68
CA ARG A 44 -6.00 18.49 9.01
C ARG A 44 -4.52 18.25 9.19
N VAL A 45 -3.69 19.11 8.62
CA VAL A 45 -2.24 19.11 8.89
C VAL A 45 -2.02 19.48 10.36
N GLN A 46 -1.48 18.56 11.17
CA GLN A 46 -1.02 18.87 12.52
C GLN A 46 0.33 19.56 12.48
N TRP A 47 1.24 19.05 11.66
CA TRP A 47 2.55 19.65 11.38
C TRP A 47 3.09 19.12 10.05
N ILE A 48 4.00 19.87 9.46
CA ILE A 48 4.71 19.51 8.24
C ILE A 48 6.18 19.94 8.35
N SER A 49 7.09 19.08 7.91
CA SER A 49 8.52 19.35 7.89
C SER A 49 9.18 18.58 6.76
N ALA A 50 9.76 19.30 5.81
CA ALA A 50 10.46 18.75 4.65
C ALA A 50 9.69 17.65 3.90
N ASP A 51 10.01 16.39 4.19
CA ASP A 51 9.45 15.20 3.56
C ASP A 51 8.50 14.41 4.48
N LYS A 52 8.07 15.00 5.60
CA LYS A 52 7.11 14.39 6.54
C LYS A 52 5.99 15.33 6.90
N MET A 53 4.81 14.76 7.05
CA MET A 53 3.62 15.44 7.52
C MET A 53 2.86 14.57 8.50
N MET A 54 2.19 15.19 9.47
CA MET A 54 1.25 14.49 10.35
C MET A 54 -0.14 15.05 10.13
N VAL A 55 -1.11 14.16 9.94
CA VAL A 55 -2.49 14.52 9.64
C VAL A 55 -3.41 13.99 10.74
N ILE A 56 -4.29 14.84 11.26
CA ILE A 56 -5.40 14.44 12.11
C ILE A 56 -6.59 14.13 11.19
N PRO A 57 -7.09 12.89 11.13
CA PRO A 57 -8.23 12.55 10.28
C PRO A 57 -9.51 13.31 10.66
N ASP A 58 -10.32 13.70 9.68
CA ASP A 58 -11.56 14.46 9.92
C ASP A 58 -12.61 13.69 10.72
N GLY A 59 -12.59 12.35 10.68
CA GLY A 59 -13.42 11.50 11.52
C GLY A 59 -12.97 11.42 12.98
N GLY A 60 -11.91 12.14 13.35
CA GLY A 60 -11.18 11.94 14.60
C GLY A 60 -10.28 10.71 14.55
N GLY A 61 -9.59 10.43 15.67
CA GLY A 61 -8.71 9.28 15.82
C GLY A 61 -7.24 9.66 16.00
N VAL A 62 -6.37 8.66 15.82
CA VAL A 62 -4.92 8.80 16.02
C VAL A 62 -4.30 9.57 14.83
N PRO A 63 -3.39 10.54 15.09
CA PRO A 63 -2.67 11.21 14.01
C PRO A 63 -1.91 10.23 13.12
N VAL A 64 -2.01 10.44 11.80
CA VAL A 64 -1.39 9.59 10.79
C VAL A 64 -0.09 10.22 10.33
N SER A 65 1.00 9.46 10.34
CA SER A 65 2.28 9.89 9.79
C SER A 65 2.31 9.65 8.28
N ILE A 66 2.65 10.71 7.54
CA ILE A 66 2.70 10.74 6.08
C ILE A 66 4.14 11.00 5.65
N ASP A 67 4.62 10.20 4.72
CA ASP A 67 5.90 10.36 4.05
C ASP A 67 5.68 10.97 2.67
N LEU A 68 6.33 12.11 2.43
CA LEU A 68 6.18 12.95 1.25
C LEU A 68 7.34 12.79 0.25
N ARG A 69 8.29 11.88 0.49
CA ARG A 69 9.51 11.75 -0.34
C ARG A 69 9.24 11.50 -1.83
N ARG A 70 8.05 11.01 -2.17
CA ARG A 70 7.62 10.72 -3.55
C ARG A 70 6.58 11.71 -4.07
N VAL A 71 6.21 12.71 -3.27
CA VAL A 71 5.25 13.74 -3.64
C VAL A 71 6.03 14.96 -4.15
N PRO A 72 5.69 15.51 -5.33
CA PRO A 72 6.26 16.77 -5.79
C PRO A 72 6.01 17.91 -4.80
N GLN A 73 7.04 18.72 -4.51
CA GLN A 73 7.00 19.72 -3.45
C GLN A 73 5.89 20.76 -3.67
N GLU A 74 5.61 21.13 -4.91
CA GLU A 74 4.56 22.06 -5.29
C GLU A 74 3.16 21.67 -4.80
N GLN A 75 2.90 20.39 -4.52
CA GLN A 75 1.62 19.90 -4.02
C GLN A 75 1.37 20.25 -2.55
N TYR A 76 2.43 20.46 -1.78
CA TYR A 76 2.36 20.69 -0.34
C TYR A 76 3.14 21.91 0.14
N ALA A 77 3.80 22.66 -0.75
CA ALA A 77 4.59 23.84 -0.42
C ALA A 77 3.78 24.95 0.27
N THR A 78 2.48 25.03 -0.03
CA THR A 78 1.56 26.03 0.55
C THR A 78 0.86 25.52 1.80
N LEU A 79 1.03 24.24 2.16
CA LEU A 79 0.39 23.68 3.34
C LEU A 79 1.11 24.11 4.62
N ALA A 80 0.30 24.54 5.58
CA ALA A 80 0.69 24.90 6.92
C ALA A 80 -0.16 24.14 7.93
N GLN A 81 0.25 24.21 9.20
CA GLN A 81 -0.52 23.67 10.30
C GLN A 81 -1.98 24.18 10.27
N GLY A 82 -2.92 23.27 10.45
CA GLY A 82 -4.36 23.52 10.44
C GLY A 82 -5.01 23.52 9.05
N ASN A 83 -4.24 23.51 7.96
CA ASN A 83 -4.83 23.42 6.62
C ASN A 83 -5.48 22.06 6.36
N GLY A 84 -6.47 22.09 5.47
CA GLY A 84 -7.14 20.91 4.97
C GLY A 84 -6.34 20.21 3.92
N VAL A 85 -6.31 18.89 4.03
CA VAL A 85 -5.49 18.08 3.17
C VAL A 85 -6.20 16.77 2.86
N VAL A 86 -6.07 16.38 1.60
CA VAL A 86 -6.37 15.05 1.11
C VAL A 86 -5.05 14.42 0.70
N VAL A 87 -4.73 13.28 1.29
CA VAL A 87 -3.55 12.49 0.98
C VAL A 87 -3.98 11.17 0.37
N ASP A 88 -3.52 10.89 -0.85
CA ASP A 88 -3.61 9.57 -1.45
C ASP A 88 -2.24 8.90 -1.35
N GLY A 89 -2.21 7.62 -0.97
CA GLY A 89 -0.96 6.90 -0.82
C GLY A 89 -1.15 5.43 -0.53
N VAL A 90 -0.07 4.83 -0.03
CA VAL A 90 0.01 3.40 0.27
C VAL A 90 0.50 3.20 1.69
N ILE A 91 -0.11 2.29 2.44
CA ILE A 91 0.38 1.95 3.77
C ILE A 91 1.74 1.24 3.63
N SER A 92 2.74 1.72 4.36
CA SER A 92 4.08 1.09 4.46
C SER A 92 3.99 -0.37 4.92
N ALA A 93 5.00 -1.17 4.57
CA ALA A 93 5.03 -2.60 4.88
C ALA A 93 4.97 -2.89 6.40
N ASP A 94 5.46 -1.98 7.24
CA ASP A 94 5.40 -2.09 8.71
C ASP A 94 4.11 -1.50 9.31
N GLY A 95 3.24 -0.93 8.48
CA GLY A 95 1.96 -0.35 8.88
C GLY A 95 2.05 0.96 9.65
N ARG A 96 3.23 1.60 9.74
CA ARG A 96 3.44 2.75 10.64
C ARG A 96 3.20 4.11 10.01
N LEU A 97 3.35 4.20 8.69
CA LEU A 97 3.16 5.44 7.94
C LEU A 97 2.51 5.20 6.59
N VAL A 98 1.95 6.27 6.03
CA VAL A 98 1.44 6.31 4.64
C VAL A 98 2.53 6.89 3.75
N LEU A 99 2.93 6.12 2.74
CA LEU A 99 3.79 6.57 1.64
C LEU A 99 2.91 7.34 0.65
N ALA A 100 2.96 8.67 0.70
CA ALA A 100 2.09 9.50 -0.13
C ALA A 100 2.52 9.45 -1.60
N THR A 101 1.52 9.38 -2.47
CA THR A 101 1.66 9.49 -3.92
C THR A 101 1.07 10.79 -4.45
N SER A 102 0.13 11.40 -3.72
CA SER A 102 -0.45 12.70 -4.04
C SER A 102 -0.87 13.41 -2.76
N VAL A 103 -0.74 14.73 -2.75
CA VAL A 103 -1.26 15.62 -1.71
C VAL A 103 -2.04 16.74 -2.38
N LYS A 104 -3.20 17.07 -1.83
CA LYS A 104 -4.03 18.18 -2.32
C LYS A 104 -4.56 18.98 -1.14
N PRO A 105 -4.51 20.32 -1.18
CA PRO A 105 -5.31 21.12 -0.27
C PRO A 105 -6.78 20.72 -0.39
N ALA A 106 -7.40 20.33 0.72
CA ALA A 106 -8.85 20.25 0.77
C ALA A 106 -9.34 21.71 0.70
N GLY A 107 -10.02 22.10 -0.38
CA GLY A 107 -10.58 23.45 -0.53
C GLY A 107 -11.37 23.89 0.71
N GLY A 108 -11.57 25.21 0.88
CA GLY A 108 -12.08 25.86 2.08
C GLY A 108 -13.08 25.03 2.92
N TRP A 109 -12.76 24.89 4.21
CA TRP A 109 -13.53 24.14 5.20
C TRP A 109 -14.97 24.61 5.41
N GLU A 110 -15.27 25.84 5.00
CA GLU A 110 -16.60 26.45 5.13
C GLU A 110 -17.66 25.70 4.30
N GLU A 111 -17.30 25.16 3.13
CA GLU A 111 -18.19 24.43 2.21
C GLU A 111 -18.31 22.91 2.53
N ARG A 112 -17.58 22.41 3.53
CA ARG A 112 -17.73 21.01 4.00
C ARG A 112 -18.34 20.91 5.39
N ALA A 113 -18.12 21.92 6.22
CA ALA A 113 -18.69 21.99 7.55
C ALA A 113 -20.18 22.34 7.52
N ASP A 114 -20.61 23.17 6.57
CA ASP A 114 -22.01 23.54 6.33
C ASP A 114 -22.86 22.35 5.86
N GLU A 115 -22.37 21.52 4.95
CA GLU A 115 -23.10 20.36 4.43
C GLU A 115 -23.25 19.26 5.49
N ARG A 116 -22.21 19.04 6.32
CA ARG A 116 -22.33 18.13 7.48
C ARG A 116 -23.22 18.68 8.59
N SER A 117 -23.30 20.01 8.76
CA SER A 117 -24.19 20.65 9.73
C SER A 117 -25.65 20.59 9.29
N ILE A 118 -25.92 20.64 7.98
CA ILE A 118 -27.27 20.53 7.39
C ILE A 118 -27.87 19.12 7.53
N SER A 119 -27.04 18.06 7.53
CA SER A 119 -27.50 16.68 7.68
C SER A 119 -27.96 16.32 9.10
N VAL A 120 -27.76 17.18 10.10
CA VAL A 120 -28.22 16.99 11.49
C VAL A 120 -29.44 17.87 11.75
N ARG A 121 -30.55 17.59 11.06
CA ARG A 121 -31.86 18.11 11.48
C ARG A 121 -32.55 17.06 12.37
N PRO A 122 -32.78 17.33 13.66
CA PRO A 122 -33.65 16.49 14.47
C PRO A 122 -35.08 16.56 13.91
N ARG A 123 -35.77 15.41 13.87
CA ARG A 123 -37.23 15.31 13.68
C ARG A 123 -37.96 15.90 14.88
#